data_AF-A0A4D4MKN8-F1
#
_entry.id   AF-A0A4D4MKN8-F1
#
_cell.length_a   1.000
_cell.length_b   1.000
_cell.length_c   1.000
_cell.angle_alpha   90.00
_cell.angle_beta   90.00
_cell.angle_gamma   90.00
#
_symmetry.space_group_name_H-M   'P 1'
#
loop_
_entity.id
_entity.type
_entity.pdbx_description
1 polymer ?
#
loop_
_entity_poly.entity_id
_entity_poly.type
_entity_poly.pdbx_seq_one_letter_code
_entity_poly.pdbx_strand_id
1 'polypeptide(L)'
;MAVQINPSILSADFARLAEEAKAVEGADWLHVDVMDNHFVPNLTLGVPIVEALARATDTPLDCHLMIEDADRWAPQYVEAGAGSVTFHAEAAAAPVRLAREIRAKGPVPPWRSSPRRPSSRTRTCCPSSTCC
;
A
#
# COMPACT_ATOMS: atom_id res chain seq x y z
N MET A 1 -1.15 21.45 -10.80
CA MET A 1 -0.76 20.09 -10.37
C MET A 1 -0.17 20.26 -8.97
N ALA A 2 -0.77 19.66 -7.95
CA ALA A 2 -0.18 19.71 -6.60
C ALA A 2 1.07 18.83 -6.58
N VAL A 3 2.10 19.27 -5.86
CA VAL A 3 3.32 18.47 -5.63
C VAL A 3 2.96 17.35 -4.66
N GLN A 4 3.27 16.11 -5.03
CA GLN A 4 3.10 14.95 -4.15
C GLN A 4 4.44 14.59 -3.50
N ILE A 5 4.42 14.23 -2.22
CA ILE A 5 5.60 13.82 -1.46
C ILE A 5 5.42 12.38 -1.01
N ASN A 6 6.33 11.51 -1.46
CA ASN A 6 6.31 10.07 -1.22
C ASN A 6 7.64 9.63 -0.59
N PRO A 7 7.84 9.75 0.73
CA PRO A 7 9.03 9.22 1.40
C PRO A 7 9.15 7.70 1.19
N SER A 8 10.32 7.21 0.79
CA SER A 8 10.61 5.78 0.69
C SER A 8 11.10 5.23 2.02
N ILE A 9 10.46 4.15 2.46
CA ILE A 9 10.80 3.44 3.69
C ILE A 9 12.12 2.65 3.58
N LEU A 10 12.66 2.50 2.38
CA LEU A 10 13.94 1.82 2.16
C LEU A 10 15.11 2.55 2.85
N SER A 11 14.97 3.85 3.06
CA SER A 11 15.97 4.68 3.76
C SER A 11 15.73 4.78 5.27
N ALA A 12 14.66 4.18 5.78
CA ALA A 12 14.24 4.29 7.18
C ALA A 12 14.95 3.26 8.07
N ASP A 13 14.88 3.45 9.38
CA ASP A 13 15.31 2.43 10.34
C ASP A 13 14.30 1.27 10.37
N PHE A 14 14.68 0.13 9.79
CA PHE A 14 13.85 -1.07 9.75
C PHE A 14 13.50 -1.61 11.16
N ALA A 15 14.30 -1.32 12.18
CA ALA A 15 13.98 -1.73 13.55
C ALA A 15 12.83 -0.91 14.16
N ARG A 16 12.54 0.28 13.61
CA ARG A 16 11.56 1.24 14.15
C ARG A 16 10.57 1.74 13.09
N LEU A 17 10.22 0.90 12.13
CA LEU A 17 9.35 1.25 11.00
C LEU A 17 8.02 1.93 11.38
N ALA A 18 7.40 1.51 12.48
CA ALA A 18 6.16 2.12 12.96
C ALA A 18 6.35 3.57 13.45
N GLU A 19 7.53 3.91 13.94
CA GLU A 19 7.86 5.27 14.38
C GLU A 19 8.28 6.13 13.20
N GLU A 20 9.07 5.57 12.28
CA GLU A 20 9.46 6.23 11.03
C GLU A 20 8.24 6.59 10.18
N ALA A 21 7.27 5.67 10.07
CA ALA A 21 6.01 5.91 9.37
C ALA A 21 5.17 7.03 10.03
N LYS A 22 5.28 7.21 11.35
CA LYS A 22 4.63 8.30 12.09
C LYS A 22 5.36 9.62 11.94
N ALA A 23 6.69 9.58 11.87
CA ALA A 23 7.52 10.76 11.67
C ALA A 23 7.21 11.47 10.33
N VAL A 24 6.69 10.73 9.35
CA VAL A 24 6.27 11.23 8.03
C VAL A 24 4.75 11.35 7.88
N GLU A 25 3.99 11.37 8.99
CA GLU A 25 2.55 11.69 8.96
C GLU A 25 2.35 13.08 8.33
N GLY A 26 1.60 13.13 7.22
CA GLY A 26 1.39 14.34 6.42
C GLY A 26 1.99 14.28 5.01
N ALA A 27 2.78 13.25 4.70
CA ALA A 27 3.09 12.89 3.32
C ALA A 27 1.84 12.37 2.58
N ASP A 28 1.80 12.51 1.26
CA ASP A 28 0.67 12.04 0.45
C ASP A 28 0.60 10.51 0.40
N TRP A 29 1.77 9.88 0.35
CA TRP A 29 1.93 8.43 0.28
C TRP A 29 3.18 7.98 1.02
N LEU A 30 3.18 6.77 1.55
CA LEU A 30 4.37 6.11 2.06
C LEU A 30 4.84 5.08 1.04
N HIS A 31 6.01 5.31 0.44
CA HIS A 31 6.53 4.45 -0.63
C HIS A 31 7.26 3.24 -0.03
N VAL A 32 6.91 2.05 -0.52
CA VAL A 32 7.37 0.77 0.00
C VAL A 32 7.94 -0.08 -1.14
N ASP A 33 9.26 -0.22 -1.15
CA ASP A 33 9.99 -1.02 -2.13
C ASP A 33 10.06 -2.50 -1.71
N VAL A 34 9.41 -3.37 -2.47
CA VAL A 34 9.38 -4.82 -2.25
C VAL A 34 10.31 -5.49 -3.27
N MET A 35 11.32 -6.18 -2.78
CA MET A 35 12.37 -6.86 -3.57
C MET A 35 12.46 -8.32 -3.13
N ASP A 36 12.60 -9.27 -4.05
CA ASP A 36 12.50 -10.72 -3.80
C ASP A 36 13.80 -11.54 -4.01
N ASN A 37 14.94 -10.87 -4.19
CA ASN A 37 16.23 -11.48 -4.50
C ASN A 37 16.29 -12.27 -5.84
N HIS A 38 15.22 -12.30 -6.64
CA HIS A 38 15.17 -13.00 -7.93
C HIS A 38 15.11 -12.01 -9.08
N PHE A 39 14.15 -11.08 -9.03
CA PHE A 39 14.04 -10.02 -10.03
C PHE A 39 15.14 -8.95 -9.86
N VAL A 40 15.56 -8.73 -8.62
CA VAL A 40 16.64 -7.82 -8.21
C VAL A 40 17.49 -8.53 -7.16
N PRO A 41 18.81 -8.26 -7.07
CA PRO A 41 19.73 -8.99 -6.18
C PRO A 41 19.58 -8.65 -4.69
N ASN A 42 18.53 -7.93 -4.30
CA ASN A 42 18.28 -7.47 -2.93
C ASN A 42 16.97 -8.09 -2.42
N LEU A 43 16.89 -8.31 -1.11
CA LEU A 43 15.69 -8.74 -0.41
C LEU A 43 15.32 -7.66 0.61
N THR A 44 14.11 -7.11 0.52
CA THR A 44 13.67 -6.03 1.42
C THR A 44 12.62 -6.53 2.41
N LEU A 45 11.35 -6.46 2.04
CA LEU A 45 10.20 -6.68 2.91
C LEU A 45 9.12 -7.41 2.11
N GLY A 46 8.36 -8.25 2.81
CA GLY A 46 7.21 -8.96 2.23
C GLY A 46 5.87 -8.44 2.73
N VAL A 47 4.81 -9.13 2.30
CA VAL A 47 3.40 -8.86 2.66
C VAL A 47 3.17 -8.63 4.17
N PRO A 48 3.74 -9.42 5.11
CA PRO A 48 3.48 -9.23 6.55
C PRO A 48 3.92 -7.85 7.09
N ILE A 49 4.96 -7.27 6.50
CA ILE A 49 5.46 -5.93 6.88
C ILE A 49 4.53 -4.85 6.36
N VAL A 50 4.04 -4.99 5.11
CA VAL A 50 3.04 -4.08 4.53
C VAL A 50 1.76 -4.09 5.35
N GLU A 51 1.27 -5.26 5.75
CA GLU A 51 0.10 -5.37 6.63
C GLU A 51 0.35 -4.72 8.00
N ALA A 52 1.55 -4.87 8.57
CA ALA A 52 1.89 -4.26 9.84
C ALA A 52 1.95 -2.73 9.73
N LEU A 53 2.52 -2.21 8.65
CA LEU A 53 2.56 -0.78 8.33
C LEU A 53 1.16 -0.21 8.12
N ALA A 54 0.31 -0.89 7.35
CA ALA A 54 -1.07 -0.47 7.10
C ALA A 54 -1.91 -0.39 8.38
N ARG A 55 -1.52 -1.13 9.44
CA ARG A 55 -2.13 -1.02 10.78
C ARG A 55 -1.48 0.04 11.67
N ALA A 56 -0.25 0.46 11.37
CA ALA A 56 0.54 1.35 12.20
C ALA A 56 0.42 2.84 11.80
N THR A 57 0.07 3.13 10.54
CA THR A 57 -0.09 4.49 10.00
C THR A 57 -1.43 4.66 9.28
N ASP A 58 -1.95 5.89 9.28
CA ASP A 58 -3.12 6.29 8.49
C ASP A 58 -2.72 6.77 7.07
N THR A 59 -1.42 6.97 6.81
CA THR A 59 -0.89 7.36 5.49
C THR A 59 -1.04 6.20 4.50
N PRO A 60 -1.58 6.44 3.29
CA PRO A 60 -1.76 5.37 2.32
C PRO A 60 -0.42 4.85 1.80
N LEU A 61 -0.31 3.53 1.67
CA LEU A 61 0.92 2.87 1.22
C LEU A 61 0.94 2.76 -0.31
N ASP A 62 2.07 3.13 -0.91
CA ASP A 62 2.39 2.94 -2.33
C ASP A 62 3.46 1.85 -2.44
N CYS A 63 3.04 0.63 -2.79
CA CYS A 63 3.94 -0.52 -2.88
C CYS A 63 4.50 -0.66 -4.29
N HIS A 64 5.81 -0.55 -4.43
CA HIS A 64 6.52 -0.84 -5.68
C HIS A 64 7.12 -2.24 -5.62
N LEU A 65 6.59 -3.12 -6.47
CA LEU A 65 6.95 -4.52 -6.55
C LEU A 65 8.04 -4.73 -7.60
N MET A 66 9.25 -4.97 -7.11
CA MET A 66 10.40 -5.47 -7.86
C MET A 66 10.57 -6.97 -7.58
N ILE A 67 9.59 -7.76 -8.02
CA ILE A 67 9.50 -9.20 -7.75
C ILE A 67 9.19 -9.97 -9.02
N GLU A 68 9.64 -11.21 -9.11
CA GLU A 68 9.26 -12.17 -10.15
C GLU A 68 7.81 -12.64 -9.93
N ASP A 69 7.12 -13.02 -11.01
CA ASP A 69 5.72 -13.45 -10.98
C ASP A 69 4.76 -12.43 -10.33
N ALA A 70 4.84 -11.16 -10.78
CA ALA A 70 3.99 -10.09 -10.25
C ALA A 70 2.49 -10.41 -10.31
N ASP A 71 2.05 -11.22 -11.29
CA ASP A 71 0.66 -11.69 -11.41
C ASP A 71 0.15 -12.43 -10.17
N ARG A 72 1.03 -13.17 -9.49
CA ARG A 72 0.69 -13.94 -8.28
C ARG A 72 0.71 -13.07 -7.04
N TRP A 73 1.69 -12.19 -6.95
CA TRP A 73 2.00 -11.48 -5.71
C TRP A 73 1.28 -10.13 -5.59
N ALA A 74 1.16 -9.37 -6.69
CA ALA A 74 0.57 -8.04 -6.65
C ALA A 74 -0.85 -7.99 -6.06
N PRO A 75 -1.75 -8.97 -6.34
CA PRO A 75 -3.03 -9.07 -5.66
C PRO A 75 -2.94 -9.13 -4.14
N GLN A 76 -1.92 -9.79 -3.59
CA GLN A 76 -1.78 -9.97 -2.13
C GLN A 76 -1.42 -8.65 -1.44
N TYR A 77 -0.64 -7.79 -2.09
CA TYR A 77 -0.31 -6.47 -1.57
C TYR A 77 -1.53 -5.55 -1.51
N VAL A 78 -2.45 -5.66 -2.48
CA VAL A 78 -3.73 -4.95 -2.44
C VAL A 78 -4.54 -5.40 -1.22
N GLU A 79 -4.69 -6.71 -1.02
CA GLU A 79 -5.43 -7.26 0.13
C GLU A 79 -4.77 -6.94 1.48
N ALA A 80 -3.44 -6.79 1.51
CA ALA A 80 -2.68 -6.38 2.69
C ALA A 80 -2.95 -4.94 3.14
N GLY A 81 -3.61 -4.13 2.29
CA GLY A 81 -3.92 -2.73 2.57
C GLY A 81 -3.05 -1.72 1.83
N ALA A 82 -2.34 -2.14 0.77
CA ALA A 82 -1.68 -1.18 -0.11
C ALA A 82 -2.73 -0.31 -0.83
N GLY A 83 -2.57 1.01 -0.77
CA GLY A 83 -3.45 1.94 -1.47
C GLY A 83 -3.11 2.05 -2.96
N SER A 84 -1.83 1.85 -3.30
CA SER A 84 -1.33 1.77 -4.66
C SER A 84 -0.35 0.61 -4.77
N VAL A 85 -0.39 -0.10 -5.90
CA VAL A 85 0.54 -1.19 -6.21
C VAL A 85 1.07 -0.97 -7.62
N THR A 86 2.38 -0.77 -7.72
CA THR A 86 3.11 -0.62 -8.98
C THR A 86 4.03 -1.83 -9.15
N PHE A 87 4.24 -2.27 -10.38
CA PHE A 87 5.05 -3.44 -10.70
C PHE A 87 5.74 -3.26 -12.05
N HIS A 88 6.83 -4.00 -12.26
CA HIS A 88 7.54 -4.01 -13.53
C HIS A 88 6.77 -4.81 -14.58
N ALA A 89 6.61 -4.25 -15.78
CA ALA A 89 5.88 -4.90 -16.87
C ALA A 89 6.58 -6.20 -17.31
N GLU A 90 7.91 -6.26 -17.16
CA GLU A 90 8.77 -7.40 -17.45
C GLU A 90 8.55 -8.57 -16.47
N ALA A 91 8.06 -8.28 -15.26
CA ALA A 91 7.81 -9.26 -14.22
C ALA A 91 6.41 -9.89 -14.27
N ALA A 92 5.55 -9.42 -15.19
CA ALA A 92 4.19 -9.94 -15.37
C ALA A 92 4.04 -10.58 -16.75
N ALA A 93 3.38 -11.73 -16.82
CA ALA A 93 3.05 -12.38 -18.08
C ALA A 93 1.95 -11.59 -18.84
N ALA A 94 1.06 -10.91 -18.12
CA ALA A 94 -0.02 -10.12 -18.70
C ALA A 94 -0.20 -8.76 -17.98
N PRO A 95 0.74 -7.81 -18.13
CA PRO A 95 0.80 -6.58 -17.32
C PRO A 95 -0.46 -5.72 -17.43
N VAL A 96 -1.06 -5.61 -18.62
CA VAL A 96 -2.29 -4.84 -18.82
C VAL A 96 -3.49 -5.47 -18.09
N ARG A 97 -3.56 -6.80 -18.06
CA ARG A 97 -4.61 -7.52 -17.34
C ARG A 97 -4.43 -7.36 -15.84
N LEU A 98 -3.21 -7.52 -15.34
CA LEU A 98 -2.88 -7.36 -13.94
C LEU A 98 -3.17 -5.95 -13.43
N ALA A 99 -2.75 -4.92 -14.17
CA ALA A 99 -3.03 -3.53 -13.82
C ALA A 99 -4.54 -3.24 -13.72
N ARG A 100 -5.35 -3.83 -14.62
CA ARG A 100 -6.81 -3.74 -14.54
C ARG A 100 -7.37 -4.46 -13.32
N GLU A 101 -6.83 -5.63 -12.98
CA GLU A 101 -7.26 -6.40 -11.81
C GLU A 101 -6.97 -5.67 -10.50
N ILE A 102 -5.75 -5.13 -10.35
CA ILE A 102 -5.36 -4.32 -9.19
C ILE A 102 -6.25 -3.10 -9.07
N ARG A 103 -6.50 -2.40 -10.18
CA ARG A 103 -7.39 -1.24 -10.19
C ARG A 103 -8.85 -1.60 -9.87
N ALA A 104 -9.32 -2.77 -10.29
CA ALA A 104 -10.67 -3.26 -10.02
C ALA A 104 -10.86 -3.70 -8.56
N LYS A 105 -9.82 -4.25 -7.93
CA LYS A 105 -9.80 -4.54 -6.49
C LYS A 105 -9.85 -3.27 -5.64
N GLY A 106 -9.30 -2.18 -6.18
CA GLY A 106 -9.35 -0.85 -5.57
C GLY A 106 -8.50 -0.77 -4.30
N PRO A 107 -8.21 0.44 -3.80
CA PRO A 107 -7.53 0.62 -2.54
C PRO A 107 -8.39 0.03 -1.43
N VAL A 108 -7.88 -1.00 -0.75
CA VAL A 108 -8.56 -1.58 0.40
C VAL A 108 -8.38 -0.59 1.56
N PRO A 109 -9.47 -0.04 2.13
CA PRO A 109 -9.32 0.86 3.26
C PRO A 109 -8.64 0.11 4.42
N PRO A 110 -7.70 0.75 5.15
CA PRO A 110 -6.90 0.07 6.19
C PRO A 110 -7.74 -0.54 7.32
N TRP A 111 -9.01 -0.12 7.47
CA TRP A 111 -9.95 -0.70 8.44
C TRP A 111 -10.52 -2.07 8.02
N ARG A 112 -10.41 -2.47 6.75
CA ARG A 112 -10.98 -3.74 6.25
C ARG A 112 -10.12 -4.96 6.62
N SER A 113 -8.84 -4.77 6.92
CA SER A 113 -7.89 -5.83 7.30
C SER A 113 -7.73 -6.01 8.82
N SER A 114 -8.46 -5.28 9.66
CA SER A 114 -8.35 -5.36 11.13
C SER A 114 -9.66 -5.80 11.81
N PRO A 115 -9.69 -6.95 12.52
CA PRO A 115 -10.76 -7.25 13.47
C PRO A 115 -10.47 -6.49 14.78
N ARG A 116 -11.09 -5.30 14.91
CA ARG A 116 -11.19 -4.41 16.10
C ARG A 116 -10.36 -3.12 16.04
N ARG A 117 -11.07 -2.05 15.66
CA ARG A 117 -11.14 -0.82 16.45
C ARG A 117 -12.59 -0.31 16.40
N PRO A 118 -13.31 -0.19 17.53
CA PRO A 118 -14.58 0.53 17.51
C PRO A 118 -14.26 2.00 17.28
N SER A 119 -14.55 2.50 16.09
CA SER A 119 -14.39 3.90 15.74
C SER A 119 -15.45 4.72 16.50
N SER A 120 -15.08 5.27 17.65
CA SER A 120 -15.77 6.44 18.22
C SER A 120 -15.41 7.68 17.41
N ARG A 121 -15.85 7.72 16.15
CA ARG A 121 -15.93 8.94 15.32
C ARG A 121 -16.71 8.66 14.04
N THR A 122 -18.00 8.38 14.20
CA THR A 122 -18.98 8.62 13.15
C THR A 122 -19.04 10.13 12.89
N ARG A 123 -18.27 10.61 11.91
CA ARG A 123 -18.74 11.70 11.05
C ARG A 123 -19.20 11.06 9.76
N THR A 124 -20.49 10.73 9.78
CA THR A 124 -21.39 10.63 8.64
C THR A 124 -20.85 11.33 7.40
N CYS A 125 -20.60 10.54 6.36
CA CYS A 125 -20.76 10.98 4.98
C CYS A 125 -21.06 9.75 4.12
N CYS A 126 -22.33 9.39 4.09
CA CYS A 126 -22.94 8.66 2.99
C CYS A 126 -24.46 8.93 3.02
N PRO A 127 -25.18 8.73 1.90
CA PRO A 127 -25.60 9.83 1.05
C PRO A 127 -27.12 9.85 0.93
N SER A 128 -27.72 11.03 0.84
CA SER A 128 -29.10 11.13 0.39
C SER A 128 -29.32 12.47 -0.28
N SER A 129 -29.71 12.39 -1.54
CA SER A 129 -30.54 13.37 -2.25
C SER A 129 -31.46 14.15 -1.31
N THR A 130 -31.59 15.45 -1.60
CA THR A 130 -32.59 16.42 -1.11
C THR A 130 -32.06 17.43 -0.09
N CYS A 131 -32.43 18.69 -0.33
CA CYS A 131 -32.17 19.97 0.38
C CYS A 131 -31.00 20.76 -0.22
N CYS A 132 -31.27 21.84 -0.97
CA CYS A 132 -31.74 23.15 -0.49
C CYS A 132 -30.73 23.80 0.45
#